data_AF-A0A662G7A7-F1
#
_entry.id   AF-A0A662G7A7-F1
#
_cell.length_a   1.000
_cell.length_b   1.000
_cell.length_c   1.000
_cell.angle_alpha   90.00
_cell.angle_beta   90.00
_cell.angle_gamma   90.00
#
_symmetry.space_group_name_H-M   'P 1'
#
loop_
_entity.id
_entity.type
_entity.pdbx_description
1 polymer ?
#
loop_
_entity_poly.entity_id
_entity_poly.type
_entity_poly.pdbx_seq_one_letter_code
_entity_poly.pdbx_strand_id
1 'polypeptide(L)'
;MKRDKSEKWVSIVMAVILLSSVMSVIIPAIAEDTNFPKSDESAVNLKLGNLTDNTLTETYVVSTSGAPSITSYSPVETTVRDTEGATRTFSISTNQTVNVSWLINGTEVQTNESVTTASYTNTSAAVGTWNISAVATNENGTTMQTWIWVVAPAEVIEIHGDLIITEAETYSNVKIVLTGNLKVESGGELTLNNVTLIMNCSSDGQYTIDVKSGGTLKLLNKTSVAAPFDKRYKFSVHGTLIMKDSTVSYLYEPIKIYSVY
;
A
#
# COMPACT_ATOMS: atom_id res chain seq x y z
N MET A 1 -42.48 -3.89 -66.75
CA MET A 1 -43.02 -4.73 -65.65
C MET A 1 -41.96 -5.80 -65.34
N LYS A 2 -41.36 -5.74 -64.13
CA LYS A 2 -40.46 -6.69 -63.41
C LYS A 2 -39.55 -7.65 -64.23
N ARG A 3 -38.21 -7.48 -64.22
CA ARG A 3 -37.16 -8.20 -63.41
C ARG A 3 -37.14 -9.72 -63.66
N ASP A 4 -36.04 -10.45 -63.90
CA ASP A 4 -34.60 -10.27 -63.57
C ASP A 4 -33.80 -11.45 -64.19
N LYS A 5 -32.46 -11.31 -64.23
CA LYS A 5 -31.36 -12.32 -64.19
C LYS A 5 -31.14 -13.29 -65.36
N SER A 6 -30.05 -13.14 -66.14
CA SER A 6 -28.63 -13.51 -65.88
C SER A 6 -28.41 -15.03 -65.95
N GLU A 7 -27.34 -15.60 -66.47
CA GLU A 7 -26.17 -15.13 -67.21
C GLU A 7 -25.55 -16.39 -67.85
N LYS A 8 -24.75 -16.18 -68.89
CA LYS A 8 -24.13 -17.20 -69.73
C LYS A 8 -22.80 -17.69 -69.14
N TRP A 9 -22.47 -18.93 -69.47
CA TRP A 9 -21.17 -19.58 -69.34
C TRP A 9 -20.00 -18.75 -69.92
N VAL A 10 -18.79 -18.86 -69.33
CA VAL A 10 -17.49 -19.20 -69.97
C VAL A 10 -16.31 -18.79 -69.06
N SER A 11 -15.38 -19.73 -68.85
CA SER A 11 -14.09 -19.60 -68.15
C SER A 11 -13.17 -18.51 -68.71
N ILE A 12 -12.44 -17.80 -67.82
CA ILE A 12 -11.24 -17.01 -68.17
C ILE A 12 -10.12 -17.29 -67.16
N VAL A 13 -8.91 -17.28 -67.71
CA VAL A 13 -7.61 -17.77 -67.25
C VAL A 13 -6.75 -16.65 -66.61
N MET A 14 -5.79 -17.05 -65.77
CA MET A 14 -4.56 -16.35 -65.30
C MET A 14 -4.69 -15.12 -64.39
N ALA A 15 -3.98 -15.14 -63.25
CA ALA A 15 -2.64 -14.53 -63.11
C ALA A 15 -2.24 -14.45 -61.63
N VAL A 16 -1.07 -15.00 -61.32
CA VAL A 16 -0.38 -14.78 -60.04
C VAL A 16 0.16 -13.36 -60.04
N ILE A 17 -0.32 -12.52 -59.13
CA ILE A 17 0.34 -11.27 -58.75
C ILE A 17 0.46 -11.28 -57.23
N LEU A 18 1.71 -11.40 -56.77
CA LEU A 18 2.10 -11.19 -55.38
C LEU A 18 1.95 -9.71 -55.04
N LEU A 19 1.02 -9.37 -54.16
CA LEU A 19 1.04 -8.13 -53.40
C LEU A 19 0.50 -8.41 -52.00
N SER A 20 1.31 -8.03 -51.01
CA SER A 20 1.11 -8.18 -49.58
C SER A 20 -0.29 -7.76 -49.11
N SER A 21 -1.02 -8.70 -48.52
CA SER A 21 -2.11 -8.45 -47.58
C SER A 21 -2.34 -9.74 -46.82
N VAL A 22 -2.34 -9.66 -45.49
CA VAL A 22 -2.85 -10.70 -44.60
C VAL A 22 -4.16 -11.25 -45.14
N MET A 23 -4.16 -12.53 -45.52
CA MET A 23 -5.38 -13.24 -45.90
C MET A 23 -5.81 -14.05 -44.69
N SER A 24 -6.74 -13.51 -43.92
CA SER A 24 -7.48 -14.28 -42.93
C SER A 24 -8.29 -15.33 -43.68
N VAL A 25 -7.85 -16.58 -43.63
CA VAL A 25 -8.66 -17.71 -44.10
C VAL A 25 -9.74 -17.94 -43.05
N ILE A 26 -10.93 -17.40 -43.29
CA ILE A 26 -12.12 -17.78 -42.54
C ILE A 26 -12.52 -19.17 -43.05
N ILE A 27 -12.22 -20.20 -42.26
CA ILE A 27 -12.81 -21.52 -42.46
C ILE A 27 -14.29 -21.40 -42.03
N PRO A 28 -15.28 -21.65 -42.89
CA PRO A 28 -16.66 -21.72 -42.44
C PRO A 28 -16.79 -22.92 -41.49
N ALA A 29 -17.07 -22.62 -40.23
CA ALA A 29 -17.47 -23.61 -39.24
C ALA A 29 -18.70 -24.36 -39.75
N ILE A 30 -18.55 -25.65 -40.05
CA ILE A 30 -19.66 -26.59 -40.00
C ILE A 30 -19.77 -26.96 -38.53
N ALA A 31 -20.70 -26.29 -37.85
CA ALA A 31 -21.08 -26.63 -36.49
C ALA A 31 -21.96 -27.89 -36.53
N GLU A 32 -21.55 -28.92 -35.79
CA GLU A 32 -22.38 -29.66 -34.82
C GLU A 32 -21.53 -30.76 -34.15
N ASP A 33 -20.80 -30.38 -33.11
CA ASP A 33 -20.77 -31.17 -31.87
C ASP A 33 -20.47 -30.25 -30.68
N THR A 34 -21.41 -30.20 -29.75
CA THR A 34 -21.43 -29.31 -28.59
C THR A 34 -20.88 -30.06 -27.38
N ASN A 35 -19.55 -30.12 -27.20
CA ASN A 35 -18.92 -30.32 -25.88
C ASN A 35 -17.37 -30.26 -25.90
N PHE A 36 -16.79 -29.08 -26.15
CA PHE A 36 -15.40 -28.81 -25.76
C PHE A 36 -15.35 -27.70 -24.72
N PRO A 37 -14.68 -27.90 -23.57
CA PRO A 37 -14.44 -26.81 -22.63
C PRO A 37 -13.55 -25.76 -23.31
N LYS A 38 -13.89 -24.47 -23.15
CA LYS A 38 -13.08 -23.34 -23.63
C LYS A 38 -11.68 -23.44 -23.02
N SER A 39 -10.70 -23.91 -23.79
CA SER A 39 -9.29 -23.80 -23.47
C SER A 39 -8.77 -22.43 -23.92
N ASP A 40 -7.90 -21.87 -23.09
CA ASP A 40 -7.23 -20.59 -23.17
C ASP A 40 -6.77 -20.17 -24.58
N GLU A 41 -7.16 -18.99 -25.05
CA GLU A 41 -6.71 -18.41 -26.32
C GLU A 41 -5.28 -17.85 -26.16
N SER A 42 -4.29 -18.75 -26.15
CA SER A 42 -2.91 -18.36 -26.37
C SER A 42 -2.66 -18.25 -27.88
N ALA A 43 -2.38 -17.05 -28.39
CA ALA A 43 -2.07 -16.86 -29.81
C ALA A 43 -0.79 -17.62 -30.20
N VAL A 44 -0.94 -18.72 -30.95
CA VAL A 44 0.18 -19.52 -31.46
C VAL A 44 0.72 -18.88 -32.73
N ASN A 45 1.93 -18.32 -32.67
CA ASN A 45 2.66 -17.87 -33.86
C ASN A 45 3.27 -19.08 -34.59
N LEU A 46 2.58 -19.57 -35.62
CA LEU A 46 3.05 -20.66 -36.46
C LEU A 46 4.00 -20.15 -37.55
N LYS A 47 5.25 -20.62 -37.55
CA LYS A 47 6.15 -20.44 -38.70
C LYS A 47 6.13 -21.71 -39.55
N LEU A 48 5.51 -21.63 -40.73
CA LEU A 48 5.33 -22.77 -41.61
C LEU A 48 6.67 -23.14 -42.30
N GLY A 49 7.19 -24.34 -42.01
CA GLY A 49 8.29 -24.95 -42.75
C GLY A 49 7.79 -25.63 -44.04
N ASN A 50 8.72 -25.88 -44.97
CA ASN A 50 8.43 -26.46 -46.29
C ASN A 50 7.76 -27.85 -46.17
N LEU A 51 6.59 -28.02 -46.78
CA LEU A 51 5.79 -29.25 -46.77
C LEU A 51 6.25 -30.20 -47.89
N THR A 52 6.95 -31.29 -47.56
CA THR A 52 7.26 -32.34 -48.55
C THR A 52 6.96 -33.77 -48.10
N ASP A 53 6.34 -33.97 -46.93
CA ASP A 53 5.83 -35.29 -46.54
C ASP A 53 4.56 -35.10 -45.71
N ASN A 54 3.51 -35.86 -46.01
CA ASN A 54 2.15 -35.62 -45.50
C ASN A 54 1.94 -36.16 -44.07
N THR A 55 2.99 -36.11 -43.25
CA THR A 55 2.99 -36.41 -41.82
C THR A 55 3.36 -35.14 -41.06
N LEU A 56 2.36 -34.46 -40.52
CA LEU A 56 2.56 -33.41 -39.53
C LEU A 56 2.83 -34.07 -38.17
N THR A 57 4.11 -34.30 -37.84
CA THR A 57 4.49 -34.44 -36.44
C THR A 57 4.48 -33.05 -35.83
N GLU A 58 3.39 -32.70 -35.17
CA GLU A 58 3.26 -31.47 -34.40
C GLU A 58 4.09 -31.61 -33.11
N THR A 59 5.35 -31.22 -33.17
CA THR A 59 6.16 -31.06 -31.97
C THR A 59 5.72 -29.77 -31.27
N TYR A 60 4.75 -29.87 -30.37
CA TYR A 60 4.38 -28.78 -29.45
C TYR A 60 5.47 -28.65 -28.40
N VAL A 61 6.38 -27.68 -28.58
CA VAL A 61 7.32 -27.29 -27.54
C VAL A 61 6.57 -26.52 -26.46
N VAL A 62 6.02 -27.24 -25.47
CA VAL A 62 5.52 -26.62 -24.22
C VAL A 62 6.70 -25.88 -23.60
N SER A 63 6.70 -24.55 -23.70
CA SER A 63 7.63 -23.74 -22.96
C SER A 63 7.14 -23.73 -21.51
N THR A 64 7.55 -24.73 -20.73
CA THR A 64 7.26 -24.77 -19.30
C THR A 64 8.06 -23.66 -18.64
N SER A 65 7.41 -22.50 -18.41
CA SER A 65 7.98 -21.48 -17.55
C SER A 65 8.22 -22.12 -16.19
N GLY A 66 9.46 -22.06 -15.68
CA GLY A 66 9.78 -22.61 -14.35
C GLY A 66 8.94 -21.95 -13.25
N ALA A 67 9.05 -22.45 -12.02
CA ALA A 67 8.39 -21.82 -10.87
C ALA A 67 8.70 -20.31 -10.79
N PRO A 68 7.77 -19.48 -10.26
CA PRO A 68 8.01 -18.06 -10.10
C PRO A 68 9.22 -17.81 -9.18
N SER A 69 9.95 -16.73 -9.43
CA SER A 69 11.03 -16.25 -8.58
C SER A 69 10.79 -14.81 -8.14
N ILE A 70 11.13 -14.52 -6.89
CA ILE A 70 11.15 -13.16 -6.36
C ILE A 70 12.44 -12.49 -6.83
N THR A 71 12.31 -11.45 -7.64
CA THR A 71 13.43 -10.72 -8.26
C THR A 71 13.89 -9.56 -7.39
N SER A 72 13.02 -9.00 -6.55
CA SER A 72 13.37 -8.01 -5.53
C SER A 72 12.35 -8.00 -4.40
N TYR A 73 12.75 -7.50 -3.25
CA TYR A 73 11.88 -7.32 -2.10
C TYR A 73 12.36 -6.15 -1.22
N SER A 74 11.43 -5.55 -0.48
CA SER A 74 11.70 -4.48 0.46
C SER A 74 10.91 -4.72 1.76
N PRO A 75 11.49 -4.49 2.94
CA PRO A 75 12.90 -4.13 3.18
C PRO A 75 13.88 -5.23 2.73
N VAL A 76 15.09 -4.83 2.28
CA VAL A 76 16.15 -5.79 1.90
C VAL A 76 16.71 -6.53 3.12
N GLU A 77 16.66 -5.90 4.29
CA GLU A 77 16.96 -6.56 5.56
C GLU A 77 15.80 -7.48 5.96
N THR A 78 16.12 -8.73 6.28
CA THR A 78 15.12 -9.72 6.72
C THR A 78 14.72 -9.56 8.18
N THR A 79 15.40 -8.70 8.95
CA THR A 79 14.97 -8.29 10.29
C THR A 79 14.73 -6.80 10.30
N VAL A 80 13.48 -6.40 10.54
CA VAL A 80 13.04 -5.01 10.55
C VAL A 80 12.70 -4.62 11.98
N ARG A 81 13.11 -3.44 12.41
CA ARG A 81 12.86 -2.92 13.76
C ARG A 81 12.05 -1.64 13.70
N ASP A 82 10.97 -1.58 14.47
CA ASP A 82 10.10 -0.42 14.62
C ASP A 82 9.69 -0.23 16.07
N THR A 83 9.03 0.89 16.36
CA THR A 83 8.35 1.15 17.63
C THR A 83 6.84 0.93 17.50
N GLU A 84 6.17 0.76 18.62
CA GLU A 84 4.73 0.65 18.71
C GLU A 84 4.02 1.78 17.94
N GLY A 85 2.96 1.42 17.21
CA GLY A 85 2.18 2.35 16.39
C GLY A 85 2.84 2.76 15.07
N ALA A 86 4.07 2.33 14.78
CA ALA A 86 4.72 2.63 13.51
C ALA A 86 3.94 2.10 12.30
N THR A 87 4.15 2.74 11.15
CA THR A 87 3.67 2.27 9.84
C THR A 87 4.81 1.62 9.07
N ARG A 88 4.61 0.38 8.62
CA ARG A 88 5.62 -0.40 7.90
C ARG A 88 5.03 -1.02 6.64
N THR A 89 5.72 -0.81 5.52
CA THR A 89 5.41 -1.42 4.22
C THR A 89 6.42 -2.50 3.87
N PHE A 90 5.93 -3.64 3.41
CA PHE A 90 6.67 -4.73 2.80
C PHE A 90 6.27 -4.84 1.33
N SER A 91 7.21 -5.16 0.44
CA SER A 91 6.93 -5.35 -0.98
C SER A 91 7.79 -6.42 -1.61
N ILE A 92 7.28 -7.02 -2.70
CA ILE A 92 8.01 -7.97 -3.54
C ILE A 92 7.80 -7.64 -5.03
N SER A 93 8.74 -8.04 -5.86
CA SER A 93 8.60 -8.14 -7.32
C SER A 93 8.94 -9.55 -7.77
N THR A 94 8.24 -10.06 -8.78
CA THR A 94 8.41 -11.41 -9.33
C THR A 94 8.75 -11.37 -10.81
N ASN A 95 9.35 -12.45 -11.32
CA ASN A 95 9.64 -12.63 -12.75
C ASN A 95 8.42 -13.10 -13.58
N GLN A 96 7.30 -13.38 -12.92
CA GLN A 96 6.08 -13.91 -13.52
C GLN A 96 4.86 -13.27 -12.85
N THR A 97 3.73 -13.28 -13.57
CA THR A 97 2.42 -12.92 -13.02
C THR A 97 2.00 -13.99 -12.01
N VAL A 98 1.69 -13.56 -10.79
CA VAL A 98 1.37 -14.40 -9.63
C VAL A 98 0.22 -13.81 -8.82
N ASN A 99 -0.39 -14.65 -7.99
CA ASN A 99 -1.19 -14.22 -6.85
C ASN A 99 -0.29 -14.19 -5.61
N VAL A 100 -0.30 -13.09 -4.87
CA VAL A 100 0.51 -12.89 -3.65
C VAL A 100 -0.40 -12.89 -2.42
N SER A 101 -0.15 -13.80 -1.49
CA SER A 101 -0.75 -13.83 -0.15
C SER A 101 0.23 -13.28 0.88
N TRP A 102 -0.20 -12.28 1.64
CA TRP A 102 0.56 -11.71 2.76
C TRP A 102 0.10 -12.31 4.07
N LEU A 103 1.02 -12.80 4.88
CA LEU A 103 0.72 -13.44 6.17
C LEU A 103 1.48 -12.79 7.32
N ILE A 104 0.83 -12.71 8.48
CA ILE A 104 1.45 -12.37 9.78
C ILE A 104 1.30 -13.58 10.70
N ASN A 105 2.43 -14.13 11.18
CA ASN A 105 2.46 -15.35 11.99
C ASN A 105 1.64 -16.49 11.36
N GLY A 106 1.70 -16.61 10.03
CA GLY A 106 0.96 -17.63 9.27
C GLY A 106 -0.54 -17.34 9.05
N THR A 107 -1.08 -16.22 9.54
CA THR A 107 -2.46 -15.80 9.25
C THR A 107 -2.47 -14.84 8.06
N GLU A 108 -3.25 -15.14 7.03
CA GLU A 108 -3.39 -14.26 5.86
C GLU A 108 -4.07 -12.94 6.23
N VAL A 109 -3.47 -11.81 5.81
CA VAL A 109 -3.95 -10.45 6.09
C VAL A 109 -4.27 -9.64 4.83
N GLN A 110 -3.75 -10.04 3.67
CA GLN A 110 -4.00 -9.35 2.39
C GLN A 110 -3.66 -10.29 1.22
N THR A 111 -4.37 -10.13 0.10
CA THR A 111 -4.02 -10.75 -1.18
C THR A 111 -3.86 -9.71 -2.30
N ASN A 112 -3.05 -10.03 -3.30
CA ASN A 112 -2.93 -9.29 -4.56
C ASN A 112 -2.94 -10.30 -5.72
N GLU A 113 -3.89 -10.19 -6.65
CA GLU A 113 -4.07 -11.17 -7.72
C GLU A 113 -3.51 -10.69 -9.05
N SER A 114 -2.97 -11.62 -9.84
CA SER A 114 -2.50 -11.37 -11.22
C SER A 114 -1.52 -10.18 -11.33
N VAL A 115 -0.52 -10.13 -10.45
CA VAL A 115 0.48 -9.06 -10.40
C VAL A 115 1.91 -9.56 -10.57
N THR A 116 2.80 -8.67 -10.98
CA THR A 116 4.27 -8.88 -10.94
C THR A 116 4.94 -8.11 -9.81
N THR A 117 4.21 -7.21 -9.14
CA THR A 117 4.65 -6.47 -7.97
C THR A 117 3.50 -6.39 -6.95
N ALA A 118 3.83 -6.50 -5.68
CA ALA A 118 2.83 -6.43 -4.61
C ALA A 118 3.41 -5.75 -3.37
N SER A 119 2.54 -5.15 -2.56
CA SER A 119 2.93 -4.59 -1.27
C SER A 119 1.84 -4.74 -0.22
N TYR A 120 2.26 -4.87 1.03
CA TYR A 120 1.43 -4.87 2.23
C TYR A 120 1.90 -3.78 3.18
N THR A 121 0.99 -2.99 3.73
CA THR A 121 1.31 -1.94 4.70
C THR A 121 0.54 -2.16 5.99
N ASN A 122 1.26 -2.35 7.10
CA ASN A 122 0.71 -2.32 8.44
C ASN A 122 0.81 -0.88 8.99
N THR A 123 -0.27 -0.33 9.54
CA THR A 123 -0.33 1.05 10.05
C THR A 123 -0.51 1.13 11.57
N SER A 124 -0.45 -0.01 12.26
CA SER A 124 -0.77 -0.19 13.67
C SER A 124 0.14 -1.26 14.29
N ALA A 125 1.45 -0.99 14.32
CA ALA A 125 2.44 -1.91 14.89
C ALA A 125 2.15 -2.21 16.36
N ALA A 126 1.87 -3.46 16.69
CA ALA A 126 1.73 -3.92 18.07
C ALA A 126 3.07 -4.46 18.58
N VAL A 127 3.42 -4.18 19.84
CA VAL A 127 4.67 -4.63 20.47
C VAL A 127 4.78 -6.15 20.36
N GLY A 128 5.94 -6.64 19.93
CA GLY A 128 6.19 -8.06 19.76
C GLY A 128 7.19 -8.38 18.66
N THR A 129 7.28 -9.67 18.35
CA THR A 129 8.04 -10.16 17.19
C THR A 129 7.07 -10.89 16.27
N TRP A 130 7.04 -10.48 15.00
CA TRP A 130 6.09 -10.94 14.00
C TRP A 130 6.83 -11.58 12.83
N ASN A 131 6.35 -12.72 12.35
CA ASN A 131 6.82 -13.34 11.12
C ASN A 131 5.93 -12.87 9.96
N ILE A 132 6.50 -12.10 9.04
CA ILE A 132 5.82 -11.61 7.84
C ILE A 132 6.21 -12.51 6.68
N SER A 133 5.23 -13.02 5.93
CA SER A 133 5.47 -13.81 4.72
C SER A 133 4.73 -13.24 3.52
N ALA A 134 5.40 -13.18 2.37
CA ALA A 134 4.77 -12.95 1.07
C ALA A 134 4.89 -14.24 0.24
N VAL A 135 3.77 -14.92 0.02
CA VAL A 135 3.69 -16.17 -0.74
C VAL A 135 3.17 -15.85 -2.13
N ALA A 136 4.01 -16.00 -3.15
CA ALA A 136 3.69 -15.76 -4.55
C ALA A 136 3.46 -17.09 -5.28
N THR A 137 2.28 -17.28 -5.86
CA THR A 137 1.88 -18.54 -6.50
C THR A 137 1.21 -18.31 -7.86
N ASN A 138 1.51 -19.20 -8.81
CA ASN A 138 0.76 -19.37 -10.06
C ASN A 138 0.74 -20.86 -10.45
N GLU A 139 0.24 -21.19 -11.65
CA GLU A 139 0.18 -22.57 -12.16
C GLU A 139 1.55 -23.24 -12.29
N ASN A 140 2.64 -22.46 -12.41
CA ASN A 140 4.00 -22.96 -12.53
C ASN A 140 4.64 -23.28 -11.17
N GLY A 141 4.04 -22.84 -10.06
CA GLY A 141 4.49 -23.16 -8.70
C GLY A 141 4.40 -22.00 -7.72
N THR A 142 5.14 -22.11 -6.63
CA THR A 142 5.12 -21.18 -5.50
C THR A 142 6.52 -20.75 -5.10
N THR A 143 6.66 -19.49 -4.68
CA THR A 143 7.85 -18.93 -4.04
C THR A 143 7.45 -18.06 -2.85
N MET A 144 8.37 -17.78 -1.94
CA MET A 144 8.07 -17.06 -0.70
C MET A 144 9.25 -16.21 -0.23
N GLN A 145 8.95 -15.01 0.28
CA GLN A 145 9.88 -14.17 1.03
C GLN A 145 9.36 -13.99 2.46
N THR A 146 10.27 -13.97 3.44
CA THR A 146 9.92 -13.77 4.85
C THR A 146 10.72 -12.65 5.51
N TRP A 147 10.12 -11.98 6.48
CA TRP A 147 10.76 -11.02 7.38
C TRP A 147 10.44 -11.32 8.84
N ILE A 148 11.39 -11.04 9.72
CA ILE A 148 11.15 -10.90 11.16
C ILE A 148 10.96 -9.41 11.46
N TRP A 149 9.77 -9.05 11.92
CA TRP A 149 9.44 -7.69 12.31
C TRP A 149 9.38 -7.57 13.82
N VAL A 150 10.34 -6.84 14.40
CA VAL A 150 10.43 -6.60 15.83
C VAL A 150 9.91 -5.21 16.14
N VAL A 151 8.85 -5.15 16.94
CA VAL A 151 8.21 -3.91 17.39
C VAL A 151 8.51 -3.73 18.87
N ALA A 152 9.30 -2.70 19.20
CA ALA A 152 9.60 -2.31 20.56
C ALA A 152 8.49 -1.40 21.12
N PRO A 153 8.29 -1.35 22.46
CA PRO A 153 7.44 -0.34 23.08
C PRO A 153 7.86 1.08 22.68
N ALA A 154 6.90 2.00 22.58
CA ALA A 154 7.21 3.42 22.41
C ALA A 154 7.96 3.96 23.65
N GLU A 155 8.93 4.84 23.43
CA GLU A 155 9.62 5.53 24.52
C GLU A 155 8.64 6.42 25.30
N VAL A 156 8.74 6.39 26.64
CA VAL A 156 7.94 7.22 27.53
C VAL A 156 8.84 8.29 28.15
N ILE A 157 8.55 9.55 27.87
CA ILE A 157 9.23 10.72 28.44
C ILE A 157 8.34 11.27 29.56
N GLU A 158 8.81 11.19 30.80
CA GLU A 158 8.13 11.77 31.95
C GLU A 158 8.73 13.13 32.30
N ILE A 159 7.88 14.16 32.30
CA ILE A 159 8.27 15.54 32.65
C ILE A 159 7.50 15.93 33.91
N HIS A 160 8.23 16.18 34.99
CA HIS A 160 7.69 16.70 36.23
C HIS A 160 7.94 18.20 36.32
N GLY A 161 6.87 19.00 36.30
CA GLY A 161 6.95 20.46 36.19
C GLY A 161 6.60 20.97 34.80
N ASP A 162 6.73 22.28 34.61
CA ASP A 162 6.32 22.96 33.39
C ASP A 162 7.31 22.71 32.25
N LEU A 163 6.78 22.36 31.07
CA LEU A 163 7.54 22.30 29.82
C LEU A 163 7.46 23.67 29.13
N ILE A 164 8.59 24.37 29.07
CA ILE A 164 8.68 25.71 28.50
C ILE A 164 9.53 25.65 27.23
N ILE A 165 8.92 26.00 26.10
CA ILE A 165 9.56 25.98 24.77
C ILE A 165 9.89 27.41 24.37
N THR A 166 11.18 27.76 24.41
CA THR A 166 11.70 29.08 24.01
C THR A 166 12.40 29.07 22.65
N GLU A 167 12.73 27.88 22.13
CA GLU A 167 13.35 27.66 20.82
C GLU A 167 12.66 26.51 20.09
N ALA A 168 13.21 26.07 18.96
CA ALA A 168 12.63 24.99 18.19
C ALA A 168 12.92 23.62 18.82
N GLU A 169 11.88 22.88 19.20
CA GLU A 169 11.95 21.51 19.74
C GLU A 169 11.05 20.56 18.96
N THR A 170 11.49 19.30 18.80
CA THR A 170 10.70 18.25 18.12
C THR A 170 10.73 16.94 18.88
N TYR A 171 9.55 16.38 19.14
CA TYR A 171 9.36 15.03 19.66
C TYR A 171 8.69 14.17 18.59
N SER A 172 9.19 12.94 18.39
CA SER A 172 8.65 12.02 17.39
C SER A 172 8.54 10.59 17.89
N ASN A 173 7.42 9.92 17.63
CA ASN A 173 7.19 8.50 17.96
C ASN A 173 7.36 8.17 19.46
N VAL A 174 7.01 9.12 20.34
CA VAL A 174 7.13 8.97 21.79
C VAL A 174 5.79 9.23 22.48
N LYS A 175 5.67 8.69 23.69
CA LYS A 175 4.63 9.09 24.64
C LYS A 175 5.24 10.08 25.64
N ILE A 176 4.65 11.26 25.76
CA ILE A 176 5.05 12.26 26.75
C ILE A 176 4.00 12.26 27.86
N VAL A 177 4.43 12.14 29.11
CA VAL A 177 3.58 12.31 30.29
C VAL A 177 4.03 13.57 31.01
N LEU A 178 3.24 14.63 30.88
CA LEU A 178 3.56 15.94 31.43
C LEU A 178 2.75 16.21 32.70
N THR A 179 3.44 16.32 33.83
CA THR A 179 2.86 16.68 35.13
C THR A 179 3.13 18.16 35.42
N GLY A 180 2.63 19.03 34.55
CA GLY A 180 2.83 20.48 34.57
C GLY A 180 2.17 21.17 33.38
N ASN A 181 2.37 22.48 33.27
CA ASN A 181 1.90 23.26 32.12
C ASN A 181 2.80 23.05 30.91
N LEU A 182 2.24 23.16 29.71
CA LEU A 182 3.02 23.29 28.47
C LEU A 182 2.92 24.73 28.01
N LYS A 183 4.05 25.42 27.89
CA LYS A 183 4.11 26.82 27.44
C LYS A 183 5.02 26.95 26.23
N VAL A 184 4.46 27.40 25.10
CA VAL A 184 5.27 27.79 23.94
C VAL A 184 5.40 29.30 23.95
N GLU A 185 6.59 29.80 24.26
CA GLU A 185 6.89 31.23 24.36
C GLU A 185 7.03 31.87 22.98
N SER A 186 7.09 33.21 22.93
CA SER A 186 7.39 33.94 21.70
C SER A 186 8.73 33.49 21.11
N GLY A 187 8.76 33.14 19.82
CA GLY A 187 9.94 32.59 19.15
C GLY A 187 10.16 31.09 19.36
N GLY A 188 9.45 30.47 20.31
CA GLY A 188 9.46 29.03 20.53
C GLY A 188 8.64 28.30 19.47
N GLU A 189 9.11 27.12 19.06
CA GLU A 189 8.39 26.24 18.14
C GLU A 189 8.42 24.80 18.64
N LEU A 190 7.27 24.26 19.03
CA LEU A 190 7.15 22.87 19.42
C LEU A 190 6.51 22.05 18.30
N THR A 191 7.20 21.01 17.85
CA THR A 191 6.64 20.01 16.92
C THR A 191 6.45 18.67 17.63
N LEU A 192 5.21 18.21 17.70
CA LEU A 192 4.83 16.87 18.11
C LEU A 192 4.41 16.08 16.88
N ASN A 193 5.13 14.99 16.58
CA ASN A 193 4.97 14.21 15.35
C ASN A 193 4.77 12.73 15.66
N ASN A 194 3.58 12.18 15.43
CA ASN A 194 3.22 10.84 15.92
C ASN A 194 3.50 10.67 17.42
N VAL A 195 3.09 11.67 18.22
CA VAL A 195 3.30 11.72 19.66
C VAL A 195 1.98 11.50 20.39
N THR A 196 2.01 10.76 21.50
CA THR A 196 0.93 10.77 22.48
C THR A 196 1.34 11.67 23.65
N LEU A 197 0.79 12.88 23.74
CA LEU A 197 0.97 13.77 24.89
C LEU A 197 -0.17 13.58 25.88
N ILE A 198 0.17 13.11 27.08
CA ILE A 198 -0.74 13.01 28.22
C ILE A 198 -0.47 14.19 29.16
N MET A 199 -1.43 15.12 29.22
CA MET A 199 -1.51 16.12 30.28
C MET A 199 -1.95 15.41 31.57
N ASN A 200 -1.00 15.04 32.42
CA ASN A 200 -1.20 14.17 33.58
C ASN A 200 -1.86 14.91 34.76
N CYS A 201 -3.07 15.42 34.54
CA CYS A 201 -3.85 16.12 35.54
C CYS A 201 -4.32 15.17 36.65
N SER A 202 -4.33 15.67 37.89
CA SER A 202 -4.94 15.03 39.07
C SER A 202 -6.29 15.66 39.44
N SER A 203 -6.58 16.86 38.94
CA SER A 203 -7.88 17.53 39.03
C SER A 203 -8.27 18.20 37.71
N ASP A 204 -9.56 18.41 37.50
CA ASP A 204 -10.05 19.08 36.29
C ASP A 204 -9.52 20.52 36.18
N GLY A 205 -9.01 20.85 34.99
CA GLY A 205 -8.48 22.17 34.67
C GLY A 205 -7.18 22.53 35.38
N GLN A 206 -6.47 21.55 35.98
CA GLN A 206 -5.23 21.75 36.73
C GLN A 206 -4.09 22.33 35.87
N TYR A 207 -3.89 21.75 34.68
CA TYR A 207 -2.80 22.14 33.78
C TYR A 207 -3.32 22.76 32.49
N THR A 208 -2.48 23.60 31.91
CA THR A 208 -2.80 24.35 30.70
C THR A 208 -1.72 24.14 29.64
N ILE A 209 -2.14 23.94 28.41
CA ILE A 209 -1.33 24.17 27.21
C ILE A 209 -1.56 25.61 26.78
N ASP A 210 -0.50 26.40 26.76
CA ASP A 210 -0.54 27.84 26.46
C ASP A 210 0.47 28.18 25.37
N VAL A 211 -0.02 28.45 24.17
CA VAL A 211 0.80 28.90 23.04
C VAL A 211 0.76 30.42 23.03
N LYS A 212 1.82 31.08 23.49
CA LYS A 212 1.90 32.55 23.58
C LYS A 212 1.97 33.19 22.20
N SER A 213 1.65 34.49 22.13
CA SER A 213 1.83 35.28 20.91
C SER A 213 3.28 35.19 20.43
N GLY A 214 3.47 34.91 19.14
CA GLY A 214 4.77 34.63 18.53
C GLY A 214 5.29 33.19 18.71
N GLY A 215 4.64 32.36 19.53
CA GLY A 215 4.95 30.93 19.68
C GLY A 215 4.20 30.07 18.67
N THR A 216 4.74 28.90 18.35
CA THR A 216 4.13 27.94 17.40
C THR A 216 4.05 26.53 17.96
N LEU A 217 2.87 25.92 17.96
CA LEU A 217 2.66 24.51 18.28
C LEU A 217 2.19 23.75 17.02
N LYS A 218 2.91 22.68 16.67
CA LYS A 218 2.60 21.79 15.55
C LYS A 218 2.23 20.40 16.08
N LEU A 219 1.02 19.95 15.79
CA LEU A 219 0.54 18.59 16.07
C LEU A 219 0.37 17.86 14.74
N LEU A 220 1.26 16.90 14.46
CA LEU A 220 1.41 16.27 13.15
C LEU A 220 1.31 14.75 13.24
N ASN A 221 0.85 14.12 12.16
CA ASN A 221 0.91 12.67 11.89
C ASN A 221 0.42 11.81 13.06
N LYS A 222 -0.90 11.68 13.23
CA LYS A 222 -1.56 10.89 14.29
C LYS A 222 -1.18 11.30 15.71
N THR A 223 -0.70 12.53 15.92
CA THR A 223 -0.45 13.03 17.28
C THR A 223 -1.75 13.11 18.06
N SER A 224 -1.72 12.65 19.31
CA SER A 224 -2.85 12.71 20.23
C SER A 224 -2.48 13.49 21.48
N VAL A 225 -3.27 14.50 21.80
CA VAL A 225 -3.18 15.25 23.06
C VAL A 225 -4.42 14.94 23.88
N ALA A 226 -4.21 14.41 25.08
CA ALA A 226 -5.27 13.95 25.97
C ALA A 226 -4.89 14.15 27.45
N ALA A 227 -5.86 13.92 28.32
CA ALA A 227 -5.63 13.72 29.76
C ALA A 227 -6.00 12.28 30.14
N PRO A 228 -5.66 11.81 31.35
CA PRO A 228 -6.23 10.57 31.90
C PRO A 228 -7.76 10.55 31.79
N PHE A 229 -8.34 9.35 31.67
CA PHE A 229 -9.72 9.09 31.22
C PHE A 229 -10.84 9.81 32.00
N ASP A 230 -10.56 10.36 33.17
CA ASP A 230 -11.50 11.07 34.03
C ASP A 230 -11.01 12.47 34.45
N LYS A 231 -10.09 13.07 33.68
CA LYS A 231 -9.52 14.40 33.93
C LYS A 231 -9.55 15.25 32.69
N ARG A 232 -9.47 16.56 32.90
CA ARG A 232 -9.50 17.53 31.80
C ARG A 232 -8.44 18.61 31.95
N TYR A 233 -7.87 19.06 30.84
CA TYR A 233 -6.87 20.13 30.79
C TYR A 233 -7.37 21.35 30.00
N LYS A 234 -6.71 22.49 30.14
CA LYS A 234 -7.04 23.72 29.38
C LYS A 234 -6.11 23.87 28.18
N PHE A 235 -6.61 24.48 27.10
CA PHE A 235 -5.81 24.72 25.90
C PHE A 235 -6.13 26.10 25.31
N SER A 236 -5.16 27.01 25.40
CA SER A 236 -5.22 28.39 24.93
C SER A 236 -4.14 28.66 23.88
N VAL A 237 -4.52 29.33 22.80
CA VAL A 237 -3.63 29.68 21.68
C VAL A 237 -3.74 31.16 21.38
N HIS A 238 -2.69 31.92 21.71
CA HIS A 238 -2.46 33.30 21.30
C HIS A 238 -1.46 33.42 20.14
N GLY A 239 -0.68 32.37 19.88
CA GLY A 239 0.24 32.26 18.75
C GLY A 239 -0.33 31.42 17.62
N THR A 240 0.50 30.55 17.05
CA THR A 240 0.15 29.70 15.91
C THR A 240 -0.09 28.26 16.37
N LEU A 241 -1.22 27.67 15.98
CA LEU A 241 -1.48 26.24 16.08
C LEU A 241 -1.60 25.64 14.67
N ILE A 242 -0.77 24.64 14.37
CA ILE A 242 -0.88 23.83 13.16
C ILE A 242 -1.24 22.42 13.58
N MET A 243 -2.42 21.94 13.17
CA MET A 243 -2.87 20.59 13.48
C MET A 243 -3.21 19.84 12.20
N LYS A 244 -2.54 18.71 11.94
CA LYS A 244 -2.76 17.86 10.76
C LYS A 244 -2.82 16.40 11.18
N ASP A 245 -3.90 15.73 10.78
CA ASP A 245 -4.15 14.31 11.08
C ASP A 245 -3.89 13.99 12.56
N SER A 246 -4.43 14.81 13.47
CA SER A 246 -4.11 14.74 14.90
C SER A 246 -5.37 14.96 15.73
N THR A 247 -5.32 14.62 17.01
CA THR A 247 -6.47 14.68 17.92
C THR A 247 -6.14 15.45 19.18
N VAL A 248 -7.12 16.20 19.66
CA VAL A 248 -7.11 16.92 20.94
C VAL A 248 -8.41 16.55 21.64
N SER A 249 -8.34 16.06 22.86
CA SER A 249 -9.49 15.50 23.59
C SER A 249 -9.40 15.77 25.08
N TYR A 250 -10.48 15.53 25.84
CA TYR A 250 -10.51 15.75 27.30
C TYR A 250 -10.18 17.19 27.73
N LEU A 251 -10.74 18.17 27.02
CA LEU A 251 -10.60 19.58 27.39
C LEU A 251 -11.58 19.96 28.50
N TYR A 252 -11.13 20.81 29.43
CA TYR A 252 -11.94 21.32 30.54
C TYR A 252 -12.99 22.30 30.02
N GLU A 253 -12.61 23.08 29.02
CA GLU A 253 -13.40 24.04 28.28
C GLU A 253 -13.04 23.95 26.79
N PRO A 254 -13.87 24.45 25.85
CA PRO A 254 -13.52 24.46 24.44
C PRO A 254 -12.14 25.11 24.21
N ILE A 255 -11.40 24.63 23.20
CA ILE A 255 -10.13 25.24 22.82
C ILE A 255 -10.31 26.73 22.54
N LYS A 256 -9.48 27.57 23.15
CA LYS A 256 -9.53 29.02 22.98
C LYS A 256 -8.46 29.47 22.00
N ILE A 257 -8.88 29.93 20.83
CA ILE A 257 -8.01 30.51 19.82
C ILE A 257 -8.25 32.02 19.82
N TYR A 258 -7.22 32.78 20.18
CA TYR A 258 -7.28 34.23 20.27
C TYR A 258 -6.72 34.85 19.00
N SER A 259 -7.44 35.83 18.45
CA SER A 259 -6.94 36.65 17.35
C SER A 259 -5.94 37.67 17.91
N VAL A 260 -4.83 37.85 17.19
CA VAL A 260 -3.90 38.94 17.43
C VAL A 260 -4.43 40.14 16.64
N TYR A 261 -5.11 41.07 17.32
CA TYR A 261 -5.46 42.39 16.78
C TYR A 261 -4.44 43.43 17.23
#